data_AF-A0A953SG85-F1
#
_entry.id   AF-A0A953SG85-F1
#
_cell.length_a   1.000
_cell.length_b   1.000
_cell.length_c   1.000
_cell.angle_alpha   90.00
_cell.angle_beta   90.00
_cell.angle_gamma   90.00
#
_symmetry.space_group_name_H-M   'P 1'
#
loop_
_entity.id
_entity.type
_entity.pdbx_description
1 polymer ?
#
loop_
_entity_poly.entity_id
_entity_poly.type
_entity_poly.pdbx_seq_one_letter_code
_entity_poly.pdbx_strand_id
1 'polypeptide(L)'
;MTTTQTNDVPLPTYKPKEFASDQEVRWCPGCGDYAVLKGVQKAAANLGIRKENFVFVSGIGCAARFPYYMNTYGMHTIHGRSPAVATGVKLANPELQVCVVSGDGDLLSIGGNHTMHAIRRNIDITVLLLNNR
;
A
#
# COMPACT_ATOMS: atom_id res chain seq x y z
N MET A 1 5.36 18.95 -21.32
CA MET A 1 6.26 18.17 -22.19
C MET A 1 7.63 18.17 -21.52
N THR A 2 7.86 17.19 -20.65
CA THR A 2 9.20 16.94 -20.10
C THR A 2 9.42 15.46 -20.31
N THR A 3 10.27 15.15 -21.28
CA THR A 3 10.71 13.82 -21.64
C THR A 3 11.47 13.24 -20.45
N THR A 4 10.82 12.42 -19.64
CA THR A 4 11.52 11.58 -18.66
C THR A 4 12.34 10.59 -19.47
N GLN A 5 13.67 10.75 -19.43
CA GLN A 5 14.58 9.77 -20.00
C GLN A 5 14.29 8.41 -19.35
N THR A 6 13.70 7.49 -20.11
CA THR A 6 13.60 6.10 -19.72
C THR A 6 15.00 5.52 -19.83
N ASN A 7 15.75 5.56 -18.72
CA ASN A 7 16.92 4.73 -18.57
C ASN A 7 16.48 3.29 -18.88
N ASP A 8 17.04 2.71 -19.94
CA ASP A 8 16.77 1.38 -20.51
C ASP A 8 17.23 0.24 -19.57
N VAL A 9 16.93 0.37 -18.28
CA VAL A 9 17.19 -0.64 -17.27
C VAL A 9 16.10 -1.71 -17.42
N PRO A 10 16.45 -2.96 -17.70
CA PRO A 10 15.47 -4.04 -17.81
C PRO A 10 14.58 -4.09 -16.58
N LEU A 11 13.27 -4.21 -16.79
CA LEU A 11 12.34 -4.34 -15.67
C LEU A 11 12.68 -5.63 -14.90
N PRO A 12 12.76 -5.56 -13.56
CA PRO A 12 13.09 -6.72 -12.76
C PRO A 12 11.97 -7.77 -12.86
N THR A 13 12.37 -9.03 -13.00
CA THR A 13 11.45 -10.16 -12.83
C THR A 13 11.51 -10.61 -11.38
N TYR A 14 10.42 -10.44 -10.64
CA TYR A 14 10.36 -10.81 -9.23
C TYR A 14 9.58 -12.11 -9.01
N LYS A 15 9.99 -12.87 -7.99
CA LYS A 15 9.17 -13.89 -7.36
C LYS A 15 8.34 -13.26 -6.24
N PRO A 16 7.12 -13.75 -5.93
CA PRO A 16 6.30 -13.20 -4.85
C PRO A 16 7.00 -13.14 -3.48
N LYS A 17 7.90 -14.09 -3.20
CA LYS A 17 8.70 -14.12 -1.96
C LYS A 17 9.58 -12.88 -1.79
N GLU A 18 10.00 -12.23 -2.88
CA GLU A 18 10.88 -11.06 -2.82
C GLU A 18 10.18 -9.79 -2.33
N PHE A 19 8.85 -9.78 -2.36
CA PHE A 19 8.00 -8.73 -1.78
C PHE A 19 7.62 -9.03 -0.32
N ALA A 20 7.97 -10.19 0.23
CA ALA A 20 7.79 -10.49 1.64
C ALA A 20 8.98 -9.96 2.45
N SER A 21 8.70 -9.28 3.56
CA SER A 21 9.71 -8.89 4.55
C SER A 21 10.22 -10.10 5.34
N ASP A 22 11.25 -9.87 6.16
CA ASP A 22 11.74 -10.81 7.18
C ASP A 22 10.88 -10.83 8.46
N GLN A 23 9.96 -9.87 8.61
CA GLN A 23 9.08 -9.76 9.78
C GLN A 23 8.06 -10.88 9.87
N GLU A 24 7.89 -11.42 11.08
CA GLU A 24 6.85 -12.39 11.39
C GLU A 24 5.45 -11.74 11.36
N VAL A 25 4.52 -12.39 10.65
CA VAL A 25 3.13 -11.94 10.56
C VAL A 25 2.39 -12.27 11.85
N ARG A 26 1.91 -11.24 12.55
CA ARG A 26 1.30 -11.34 13.89
C ARG A 26 -0.24 -11.28 13.85
N TRP A 27 -0.84 -11.83 12.81
CA TRP A 27 -2.29 -12.00 12.74
C TRP A 27 -2.72 -13.32 13.37
N CYS A 28 -3.98 -13.42 13.79
CA CYS A 28 -4.50 -14.66 14.36
C CYS A 28 -4.49 -15.80 13.33
N PRO A 29 -4.26 -17.06 13.73
CA PRO A 29 -4.44 -18.20 12.84
C PRO A 29 -5.84 -18.19 12.21
N GLY A 30 -5.90 -18.32 10.88
CA GLY A 30 -7.15 -18.26 10.11
C GLY A 30 -7.63 -16.84 9.74
N CYS A 31 -6.88 -15.79 10.07
CA CYS A 31 -7.20 -14.43 9.63
C CYS A 31 -7.18 -14.30 8.09
N GLY A 32 -8.18 -13.63 7.52
CA GLY A 32 -8.29 -13.42 6.06
C GLY A 32 -7.18 -12.54 5.48
N ASP A 33 -6.57 -11.67 6.30
CA ASP A 33 -5.51 -10.75 5.88
C ASP A 33 -4.28 -11.48 5.33
N TYR A 34 -4.03 -12.74 5.75
CA TYR A 34 -2.99 -13.58 5.17
C TYR A 34 -3.17 -13.81 3.66
N ALA A 35 -4.42 -14.07 3.24
CA ALA A 35 -4.74 -14.31 1.85
C ALA A 35 -4.56 -13.02 1.02
N VAL A 36 -5.00 -11.89 1.58
CA VAL A 36 -4.83 -10.56 0.96
C VAL A 36 -3.34 -10.23 0.80
N LEU A 37 -2.53 -10.43 1.85
CA LEU A 37 -1.08 -10.19 1.81
C LEU A 37 -0.41 -11.03 0.72
N LYS A 38 -0.73 -12.32 0.63
CA LYS A 38 -0.17 -13.20 -0.41
C LYS A 38 -0.63 -12.81 -1.81
N GLY A 39 -1.90 -12.39 -1.95
CA GLY A 39 -2.44 -11.85 -3.20
C GLY A 39 -1.69 -10.62 -3.67
N VAL A 40 -1.46 -9.65 -2.78
CA VAL A 40 -0.72 -8.41 -3.08
C VAL A 40 0.74 -8.70 -3.41
N GLN A 41 1.42 -9.56 -2.65
CA GLN A 41 2.81 -9.96 -2.96
C GLN A 41 2.93 -10.61 -4.35
N LYS A 42 1.95 -11.44 -4.73
CA LYS A 42 1.90 -12.04 -6.07
C LYS A 42 1.59 -11.01 -7.15
N ALA A 43 0.64 -10.11 -6.91
CA ALA A 43 0.31 -9.05 -7.85
C ALA A 43 1.51 -8.13 -8.10
N ALA A 44 2.15 -7.64 -7.03
CA ALA A 44 3.30 -6.75 -7.11
C ALA A 44 4.48 -7.37 -7.89
N ALA A 45 4.72 -8.67 -7.72
CA ALA A 45 5.74 -9.40 -8.47
C ALA A 45 5.46 -9.47 -9.98
N ASN A 46 4.19 -9.44 -10.39
CA ASN A 46 3.78 -9.55 -11.78
C ASN A 46 3.63 -8.20 -12.50
N LEU A 47 3.64 -7.07 -11.77
CA LEU A 47 3.43 -5.74 -12.35
C LEU A 47 4.65 -5.21 -13.12
N GLY A 48 5.83 -5.83 -12.98
CA GLY A 48 7.05 -5.36 -13.62
C GLY A 48 7.52 -4.01 -13.09
N ILE A 49 7.16 -3.64 -11.86
CA ILE A 49 7.52 -2.37 -11.22
C ILE A 49 8.58 -2.64 -10.16
N ARG A 50 9.62 -1.79 -10.11
CA ARG A 50 10.68 -1.88 -9.12
C ARG A 50 10.14 -1.74 -7.69
N LYS A 51 10.67 -2.53 -6.74
CA LYS A 51 10.21 -2.55 -5.34
C LYS A 51 10.29 -1.18 -4.67
N GLU A 52 11.35 -0.42 -4.95
CA GLU A 52 11.57 0.94 -4.46
C GLU A 52 10.55 1.96 -4.97
N ASN A 53 9.77 1.63 -6.00
CA ASN A 53 8.70 2.48 -6.51
C ASN A 53 7.34 2.20 -5.84
N PHE A 54 7.24 1.16 -5.00
CA PHE A 54 6.03 0.89 -4.23
C PHE A 54 6.10 1.52 -2.84
N VAL A 55 5.01 2.16 -2.43
CA VAL A 55 4.83 2.69 -1.07
C VAL A 55 3.51 2.22 -0.49
N PHE A 56 3.57 1.41 0.58
CA PHE A 56 2.38 0.99 1.33
C PHE A 56 2.17 1.90 2.54
N VAL A 57 1.06 2.62 2.58
CA VAL A 57 0.69 3.55 3.66
C VAL A 57 -0.48 2.96 4.44
N SER A 58 -0.38 2.89 5.77
CA SER A 58 -1.43 2.33 6.62
C SER A 58 -1.75 3.22 7.81
N GLY A 59 -2.96 3.07 8.36
CA GLY A 59 -3.42 3.72 9.59
C GLY A 59 -3.07 2.92 10.82
N ILE A 60 -4.04 2.59 11.68
CA ILE A 60 -3.85 1.75 12.88
C ILE A 60 -4.91 0.63 12.91
N GLY A 61 -4.48 -0.58 13.29
CA GLY A 61 -5.33 -1.77 13.40
C GLY A 61 -4.61 -3.05 12.96
N CYS A 62 -5.29 -4.19 13.02
CA CYS A 62 -4.74 -5.47 12.56
C CYS A 62 -4.29 -5.39 11.10
N ALA A 63 -5.21 -4.97 10.21
CA ALA A 63 -4.92 -4.75 8.79
C ALA A 63 -3.80 -3.73 8.57
N ALA A 64 -3.68 -2.71 9.43
CA ALA A 64 -2.70 -1.64 9.25
C ALA A 64 -1.25 -2.08 9.50
N ARG A 65 -1.01 -3.29 10.01
CA ARG A 65 0.34 -3.87 10.08
C ARG A 65 0.91 -4.24 8.71
N PHE A 66 0.10 -4.15 7.64
CA PHE A 66 0.46 -4.55 6.28
C PHE A 66 1.83 -4.05 5.79
N PRO A 67 2.23 -2.78 5.98
CA PRO A 67 3.51 -2.29 5.48
C PRO A 67 4.72 -2.99 6.12
N TYR A 68 4.60 -3.52 7.34
CA TYR A 68 5.68 -4.30 7.96
C TYR A 68 5.93 -5.62 7.26
N TYR A 69 4.96 -6.13 6.50
CA TYR A 69 5.02 -7.43 5.83
C TYR A 69 5.41 -7.34 4.35
N MET A 70 5.71 -6.12 3.89
CA MET A 70 6.10 -5.81 2.52
C MET A 70 7.57 -5.37 2.48
N ASN A 71 8.36 -5.99 1.61
CA ASN A 71 9.75 -5.62 1.36
C ASN A 71 9.85 -4.47 0.33
N THR A 72 9.27 -3.33 0.69
CA THR A 72 9.19 -2.09 -0.10
C THR A 72 9.26 -0.88 0.83
N TYR A 73 9.16 0.34 0.31
CA TYR A 73 8.88 1.47 1.20
C TYR A 73 7.48 1.33 1.82
N GLY A 74 7.35 1.80 3.06
CA GLY A 74 6.09 1.75 3.78
C GLY A 74 6.02 2.74 4.93
N MET A 75 4.81 3.19 5.25
CA MET A 75 4.54 4.09 6.37
C MET A 75 3.38 3.54 7.19
N HIS A 76 3.66 3.19 8.45
CA HIS A 76 2.62 2.94 9.44
C HIS A 76 2.34 4.26 10.17
N THR A 77 1.22 4.88 9.84
CA THR A 77 0.91 6.26 10.24
C THR A 77 0.05 6.28 11.50
N ILE A 78 -0.82 7.28 11.65
CA ILE A 78 -1.74 7.39 12.77
C ILE A 78 -3.16 7.05 12.32
N HIS A 79 -4.00 6.68 13.30
CA HIS A 79 -5.33 6.12 13.06
C HIS A 79 -6.17 7.03 12.15
N GLY A 80 -6.66 6.47 11.04
CA GLY A 80 -7.50 7.13 10.05
C GLY A 80 -6.83 8.24 9.26
N ARG A 81 -5.50 8.34 9.24
CA ARG A 81 -4.78 9.38 8.46
C ARG A 81 -4.04 8.84 7.25
N SER A 82 -4.11 7.55 7.00
CA SER A 82 -3.45 6.92 5.85
C SER A 82 -3.83 7.54 4.49
N PRO A 83 -5.09 7.92 4.19
CA PRO A 83 -5.41 8.57 2.91
C PRO A 83 -4.80 9.97 2.79
N ALA A 84 -4.71 10.71 3.90
CA ALA A 84 -4.12 12.05 3.93
C ALA A 84 -2.60 11.99 3.71
N VAL A 85 -1.91 11.06 4.37
CA VAL A 85 -0.47 10.86 4.18
C VAL A 85 -0.18 10.37 2.76
N ALA A 86 -0.92 9.37 2.26
CA ALA A 86 -0.76 8.86 0.91
C ALA A 86 -0.98 9.93 -0.17
N THR A 87 -1.92 10.85 0.05
CA THR A 87 -2.09 12.04 -0.79
C THR A 87 -0.80 12.85 -0.87
N GLY A 88 -0.18 13.14 0.27
CA GLY A 88 1.08 13.87 0.31
C GLY A 88 2.21 13.14 -0.42
N VAL A 89 2.34 11.83 -0.19
CA VAL A 89 3.36 10.99 -0.86
C VAL A 89 3.18 11.04 -2.38
N LYS A 90 1.96 10.81 -2.88
CA LYS A 90 1.69 10.75 -4.32
C LYS A 90 1.86 12.12 -5.00
N LEU A 91 1.49 13.21 -4.32
CA LEU A 91 1.70 14.57 -4.84
C LEU A 91 3.19 14.95 -4.85
N ALA A 92 3.96 14.52 -3.86
CA ALA A 92 5.39 14.80 -3.79
C ALA A 92 6.19 14.02 -4.84
N ASN A 93 5.79 12.78 -5.17
CA ASN A 93 6.40 11.99 -6.23
C ASN A 93 5.33 11.18 -7.01
N PRO A 94 4.87 11.73 -8.16
CA PRO A 94 3.83 11.10 -8.98
C PRO A 94 4.20 9.74 -9.58
N GLU A 95 5.49 9.41 -9.70
CA GLU A 95 5.95 8.14 -10.28
C GLU A 95 5.76 6.94 -9.34
N LEU A 96 5.53 7.19 -8.05
CA LEU A 96 5.36 6.14 -7.05
C LEU A 96 4.00 5.46 -7.16
N GLN A 97 4.02 4.15 -6.97
CA GLN A 97 2.84 3.32 -6.79
C GLN A 97 2.45 3.33 -5.32
N VAL A 98 1.53 4.23 -4.98
CA VAL A 98 1.09 4.43 -3.60
C VAL A 98 -0.16 3.60 -3.33
N CYS A 99 -0.09 2.75 -2.32
CA CYS A 99 -1.16 1.88 -1.89
C CYS A 99 -1.52 2.15 -0.42
N VAL A 100 -2.76 2.55 -0.16
CA VAL A 100 -3.31 2.67 1.18
C VAL A 100 -3.87 1.31 1.60
N VAL A 101 -3.44 0.77 2.74
CA VAL A 101 -3.97 -0.49 3.27
C VAL A 101 -4.37 -0.32 4.72
N SER A 102 -5.67 -0.47 5.00
CA SER A 102 -6.16 -0.44 6.39
C SER A 102 -7.54 -1.08 6.53
N GLY A 103 -8.04 -1.13 7.77
CA GLY A 103 -9.33 -1.73 8.10
C GLY A 103 -10.52 -0.81 7.85
N ASP A 104 -11.71 -1.39 7.92
CA ASP A 104 -13.02 -0.74 7.86
C ASP A 104 -13.14 0.44 8.85
N GLY A 105 -12.89 0.23 10.15
CA GLY A 105 -12.91 1.31 11.15
C GLY A 105 -11.89 2.42 10.91
N ASP A 106 -10.69 2.09 10.41
CA ASP A 106 -9.65 3.09 10.12
C ASP A 106 -10.06 3.97 8.92
N LEU A 107 -10.54 3.38 7.83
CA LEU A 107 -10.84 4.09 6.58
C LEU A 107 -12.24 4.69 6.50
N LEU A 108 -13.24 4.07 7.13
CA LEU A 108 -14.65 4.45 7.01
C LEU A 108 -15.21 5.12 8.26
N SER A 109 -14.60 4.92 9.44
CA SER A 109 -14.99 5.64 10.66
C SER A 109 -14.10 6.87 10.86
N ILE A 110 -13.04 6.77 11.67
CA ILE A 110 -12.18 7.93 12.01
C ILE A 110 -11.47 8.56 10.79
N GLY A 111 -11.21 7.77 9.74
CA GLY A 111 -10.63 8.22 8.48
C GLY A 111 -11.62 8.58 7.39
N GLY A 112 -12.94 8.42 7.61
CA GLY A 112 -13.96 8.52 6.57
C GLY A 112 -13.88 9.81 5.74
N ASN A 113 -13.72 10.96 6.40
CA ASN A 113 -13.60 12.25 5.70
C ASN A 113 -12.36 12.34 4.81
N HIS A 114 -11.23 11.77 5.23
CA HIS A 114 -10.02 11.76 4.42
C HIS A 114 -10.17 10.84 3.22
N THR A 115 -10.78 9.67 3.40
CA THR A 115 -11.08 8.71 2.32
C THR A 115 -12.01 9.35 1.28
N MET A 116 -13.12 9.97 1.70
CA MET A 116 -14.05 10.66 0.79
C MET A 116 -13.35 11.76 -0.01
N HIS A 117 -12.48 12.55 0.63
CA HIS A 117 -11.75 13.59 -0.08
C HIS A 117 -10.64 13.05 -0.99
N ALA A 118 -10.02 11.92 -0.67
CA ALA A 118 -9.08 11.26 -1.57
C ALA A 118 -9.78 10.82 -2.86
N ILE A 119 -10.97 10.21 -2.74
CA ILE A 119 -11.84 9.83 -3.87
C ILE A 119 -12.24 11.07 -4.68
N ARG A 120 -12.77 12.11 -4.02
CA ARG A 120 -13.23 13.35 -4.70
C ARG A 120 -12.12 14.05 -5.49
N ARG A 121 -10.88 13.97 -5.01
CA ARG A 121 -9.73 14.58 -5.69
C ARG A 121 -9.18 13.72 -6.84
N ASN A 122 -9.66 12.49 -6.98
CA ASN A 122 -9.21 11.53 -7.99
C ASN A 122 -7.68 11.37 -8.00
N ILE A 123 -7.11 11.20 -6.80
CA ILE A 123 -5.67 11.00 -6.65
C ILE A 123 -5.35 9.58 -7.13
N ASP A 124 -4.31 9.44 -7.95
CA ASP A 124 -3.83 8.16 -8.45
C ASP A 124 -3.16 7.32 -7.33
N ILE A 125 -3.99 6.79 -6.44
CA ILE A 125 -3.60 5.88 -5.37
C ILE A 125 -4.54 4.68 -5.35
N THR A 126 -4.03 3.52 -4.95
CA THR A 126 -4.86 2.35 -4.68
C THR A 126 -5.28 2.34 -3.22
N VAL A 127 -6.56 2.06 -2.92
CA VAL A 127 -7.04 1.86 -1.54
C VAL A 127 -7.50 0.42 -1.38
N LEU A 128 -6.81 -0.33 -0.53
CA LEU A 128 -7.16 -1.68 -0.09
C LEU A 128 -7.80 -1.61 1.29
N LEU A 129 -9.13 -1.68 1.30
CA LEU A 129 -9.93 -1.73 2.52
C LEU A 129 -10.16 -3.19 2.92
N LEU A 130 -9.53 -3.60 4.01
CA LEU A 130 -9.69 -4.95 4.56
C LEU A 130 -10.91 -4.95 5.49
N ASN A 131 -12.07 -5.20 4.90
CA ASN A 131 -13.34 -5.21 5.62
C ASN A 131 -13.50 -6.53 6.36
N ASN A 132 -13.41 -6.49 7.68
CA ASN A 132 -13.71 -7.67 8.49
C ASN A 132 -15.12 -7.63 9.12
N ARG A 133 -15.82 -6.47 9.16
CA ARG A 133 -17.24 -6.28 9.50
C ARG A 133 -17.80 -4.95 8.99
#